data_AF-A0AAD7IPH0-F1
#
_entry.id   AF-A0AAD7IPH0-F1
#
_cell.length_a   1.000
_cell.length_b   1.000
_cell.length_c   1.000
_cell.angle_alpha   90.00
_cell.angle_beta   90.00
_cell.angle_gamma   90.00
#
_symmetry.space_group_name_H-M   'P 1'
#
loop_
_entity.id
_entity.type
_entity.pdbx_description
1 polymer ?
#
loop_
_entity_poly.entity_id
_entity_poly.type
_entity_poly.pdbx_seq_one_letter_code
_entity_poly.pdbx_strand_id
1 'polypeptide(L)'
;MDPMDIDNGVPAASAAAPPRATRGPVRLGNLLNPYFTRADSRQLDETVEEFLARLPPHPICANPDTLPPWYWIANPHVGLEYYRQQKDLDALKRQGQDLLDRYRERKPPGNASLPRHVSAELEKEIAELAKATGIVVGKWMLFPTVEEANETWSLVANATVNNRLGTGAKIATAGEEEGDRCRLICVYTRDFTDKDDVERVLLELVRMGFVPAEKGGSKSKGKGIRYKCDAYTHLDVYAGNGYGLRPSIYSSAQMLPYH
;
A
#
# COMPACT_ATOMS: atom_id res chain seq x y z
N MET A 1 15.13 10.01 -0.09
CA MET A 1 14.09 9.65 0.88
C MET A 1 13.14 8.77 0.10
N ASP A 2 13.21 7.44 0.28
CA ASP A 2 12.01 6.60 0.46
C ASP A 2 10.61 7.19 0.20
N PRO A 3 10.06 7.44 -1.00
CA PRO A 3 8.74 8.05 -1.12
C PRO A 3 7.59 7.14 -0.64
N MET A 4 7.92 5.92 -0.16
CA MET A 4 6.98 4.93 0.36
C MET A 4 6.87 4.90 1.89
N ASP A 5 7.67 5.69 2.61
CA ASP A 5 7.61 5.78 4.08
C ASP A 5 6.73 6.97 4.51
N ILE A 6 5.44 6.73 4.73
CA ILE A 6 4.70 7.43 5.80
C ILE A 6 4.11 6.37 6.71
N ASP A 7 4.78 6.19 7.84
CA ASP A 7 4.30 5.51 9.03
C ASP A 7 3.75 6.58 9.98
N ASN A 8 2.46 6.54 10.27
CA ASN A 8 1.82 7.43 11.24
C ASN A 8 1.89 6.79 12.64
N GLY A 9 3.07 6.90 13.27
CA GLY A 9 3.22 7.11 14.72
C GLY A 9 3.43 5.91 15.66
N VAL A 10 4.71 5.66 16.04
CA VAL A 10 5.19 5.37 17.42
C VAL A 10 6.64 5.92 17.54
N PRO A 11 7.06 6.64 18.60
CA PRO A 11 8.41 7.18 18.69
C PRO A 11 9.43 6.10 19.08
N ALA A 12 10.39 5.79 18.20
CA ALA A 12 11.50 4.89 18.53
C ALA A 12 12.73 5.69 19.01
N ALA A 13 13.27 5.28 20.16
CA ALA A 13 14.43 5.87 20.81
C ALA A 13 15.73 5.70 19.99
N SER A 14 16.61 6.70 20.12
CA SER A 14 17.90 6.82 19.45
C SER A 14 18.90 5.74 19.87
N ALA A 15 19.45 5.01 18.88
CA ALA A 15 20.75 4.35 18.99
C ALA A 15 21.58 4.62 17.72
N ALA A 16 22.87 4.95 17.91
CA ALA A 16 23.77 5.47 16.89
C ALA A 16 24.09 4.45 15.78
N ALA A 17 24.08 4.91 14.52
CA ALA A 17 24.32 4.09 13.33
C ALA A 17 25.80 4.06 12.88
N PRO A 18 26.32 2.92 12.38
CA PRO A 18 27.66 2.80 11.79
C PRO A 18 27.69 3.26 10.30
N PRO A 19 28.87 3.32 9.63
CA PRO A 19 29.10 4.27 8.54
C PRO A 19 28.45 3.86 7.20
N ARG A 20 28.16 4.92 6.45
CA ARG A 20 27.23 5.03 5.32
C ARG A 20 27.83 4.44 4.02
N ALA A 21 27.34 3.29 3.59
CA ALA A 21 27.58 2.75 2.24
C ALA A 21 26.44 3.14 1.27
N THR A 22 26.81 3.77 0.16
CA THR A 22 26.10 4.08 -1.09
C THR A 22 24.57 3.88 -1.14
N ARG A 23 23.81 4.98 -1.04
CA ARG A 23 22.34 5.02 -1.19
C ARG A 23 21.92 4.88 -2.66
N GLY A 24 21.62 3.67 -3.11
CA GLY A 24 20.98 3.42 -4.41
C GLY A 24 20.64 1.94 -4.56
N PRO A 25 19.54 1.59 -5.25
CA PRO A 25 19.05 0.21 -5.31
C PRO A 25 20.15 -0.77 -5.77
N VAL A 26 20.25 -1.93 -5.13
CA VAL A 26 21.22 -2.98 -5.48
C VAL A 26 20.70 -3.81 -6.65
N ARG A 27 21.63 -4.23 -7.51
CA ARG A 27 21.35 -5.02 -8.71
C ARG A 27 22.01 -6.39 -8.64
N LEU A 28 21.28 -7.41 -9.10
CA LEU A 28 21.82 -8.73 -9.40
C LEU A 28 21.44 -9.06 -10.86
N GLY A 29 22.37 -8.84 -11.79
CA GLY A 29 22.06 -8.85 -13.22
C GLY A 29 21.01 -7.78 -13.57
N ASN A 30 19.87 -8.22 -14.12
CA ASN A 30 18.75 -7.33 -14.48
C ASN A 30 17.77 -7.09 -13.32
N LEU A 31 17.93 -7.80 -12.20
CA LEU A 31 17.07 -7.67 -11.02
C LEU A 31 17.46 -6.46 -10.17
N LEU A 32 16.48 -5.84 -9.54
CA LEU A 32 16.64 -4.61 -8.75
C LEU A 32 15.95 -4.74 -7.39
N ASN A 33 16.61 -4.33 -6.30
CA ASN A 33 15.95 -4.18 -5.01
C ASN A 33 16.13 -2.75 -4.46
N PRO A 34 15.06 -1.93 -4.39
CA PRO A 34 15.10 -0.62 -3.76
C PRO A 34 15.35 -0.68 -2.25
N TYR A 35 15.02 -1.81 -1.61
CA TYR A 35 15.04 -1.94 -0.16
C TYR A 35 16.31 -2.57 0.39
N PHE A 36 17.39 -2.67 -0.38
CA PHE A 36 18.57 -3.47 -0.01
C PHE A 36 19.26 -3.08 1.32
N THR A 37 19.02 -1.86 1.83
CA THR A 37 19.53 -1.43 3.15
C THR A 37 18.58 -1.74 4.31
N ARG A 38 17.40 -2.28 4.03
CA ARG A 38 16.35 -2.47 5.01
C ARG A 38 16.34 -3.91 5.51
N ALA A 39 16.66 -4.08 6.79
CA ALA A 39 16.63 -5.38 7.46
C ALA A 39 15.22 -6.00 7.47
N ASP A 40 14.17 -5.18 7.37
CA ASP A 40 12.76 -5.59 7.34
C ASP A 40 12.27 -5.95 5.92
N SER A 41 13.17 -6.10 4.94
CA SER A 41 12.81 -6.42 3.56
C SER A 41 13.53 -7.64 3.02
N ARG A 42 12.96 -8.26 2.00
CA ARG A 42 13.62 -9.31 1.22
C ARG A 42 14.83 -8.74 0.48
N GLN A 43 15.94 -9.48 0.51
CA GLN A 43 17.18 -9.21 -0.23
C GLN A 43 17.26 -10.02 -1.54
N LEU A 44 18.13 -9.59 -2.47
CA LEU A 44 18.26 -10.28 -3.77
C LEU A 44 19.05 -11.58 -3.70
N ASP A 45 19.88 -11.73 -2.67
CA ASP A 45 20.74 -12.87 -2.41
C ASP A 45 20.07 -13.94 -1.53
N GLU A 46 18.81 -13.73 -1.11
CA GLU A 46 18.00 -14.73 -0.41
C GLU A 46 16.79 -15.17 -1.25
N THR A 47 16.40 -16.42 -1.07
CA THR A 47 15.14 -16.99 -1.56
C THR A 47 13.94 -16.39 -0.82
N VAL A 48 12.72 -16.61 -1.33
CA VAL A 48 11.52 -16.16 -0.62
C VAL A 48 11.36 -16.96 0.69
N GLU A 49 11.73 -18.24 0.68
CA GLU A 49 11.70 -19.14 1.82
C GLU A 49 12.63 -18.67 2.94
N GLU A 50 13.88 -18.30 2.61
CA GLU A 50 14.83 -17.74 3.57
C GLU A 50 14.35 -16.42 4.16
N PHE A 51 13.80 -15.52 3.32
CA PHE A 51 13.20 -14.27 3.76
C PHE A 51 12.06 -14.51 4.77
N LEU A 52 11.14 -15.43 4.47
CA LEU A 52 10.00 -15.76 5.32
C LEU A 52 10.41 -16.46 6.62
N ALA A 53 11.47 -17.28 6.59
CA ALA A 53 12.04 -17.88 7.79
C ALA A 53 12.69 -16.84 8.70
N ARG A 54 13.34 -15.83 8.12
CA ARG A 54 13.98 -14.72 8.83
C ARG A 54 12.96 -13.73 9.40
N LEU A 55 11.86 -13.48 8.67
CA LEU A 55 10.84 -12.47 8.99
C LEU A 55 9.41 -13.05 8.87
N PRO A 56 8.99 -13.95 9.79
CA PRO A 56 7.64 -14.47 9.81
C PRO A 56 6.64 -13.41 10.29
N PRO A 57 5.55 -13.10 9.54
CA PRO A 57 4.58 -12.06 9.91
C PRO A 57 3.88 -12.28 11.24
N HIS A 58 3.64 -13.54 11.59
CA HIS A 58 3.11 -13.94 12.88
C HIS A 58 4.05 -14.97 13.53
N PRO A 59 5.12 -14.52 14.21
CA PRO A 59 6.01 -15.41 14.93
C PRO A 59 5.29 -15.98 16.14
N ILE A 60 5.25 -17.31 16.26
CA ILE A 60 4.65 -18.01 17.41
C ILE A 60 5.35 -17.63 18.74
N CYS A 61 6.61 -17.15 18.68
CA CYS A 61 7.45 -16.92 19.85
C CYS A 61 8.15 -15.56 19.92
N ALA A 62 7.82 -14.58 19.07
CA ALA A 62 8.45 -13.25 19.17
C ALA A 62 7.53 -12.27 19.88
N ASN A 63 8.13 -11.38 20.68
CA ASN A 63 7.41 -10.23 21.22
C ASN A 63 7.06 -9.29 20.05
N PRO A 64 5.79 -8.97 19.79
CA PRO A 64 5.39 -8.03 18.75
C PRO A 64 6.13 -6.69 18.83
N ASP A 65 6.46 -6.22 20.03
CA ASP A 65 7.16 -4.95 20.27
C ASP A 65 8.62 -4.93 19.75
N THR A 66 9.17 -6.11 19.43
CA THR A 66 10.54 -6.26 18.93
C THR A 66 10.63 -6.42 17.42
N LEU A 67 9.49 -6.56 16.75
CA LEU A 67 9.42 -6.69 15.30
C LEU A 67 9.35 -5.30 14.67
N PRO A 68 9.92 -5.09 13.46
CA PRO A 68 9.62 -3.89 12.70
C PRO A 68 8.12 -3.88 12.36
N PRO A 69 7.49 -2.70 12.23
CA PRO A 69 6.05 -2.60 12.00
C PRO A 69 5.61 -3.18 10.66
N TRP A 70 6.53 -3.30 9.70
CA TRP A 70 6.26 -3.77 8.35
C TRP A 70 7.36 -4.69 7.86
N TYR A 71 6.97 -5.71 7.09
CA TYR A 71 7.89 -6.41 6.19
C TYR A 71 7.63 -6.03 4.75
N TRP A 72 8.70 -5.92 3.97
CA TRP A 72 8.64 -5.42 2.59
C TRP A 72 9.23 -6.40 1.59
N ILE A 73 8.63 -6.46 0.41
CA ILE A 73 9.16 -7.19 -0.73
C ILE A 73 8.98 -6.38 -2.01
N ALA A 74 10.07 -6.18 -2.73
CA ALA A 74 10.02 -5.53 -4.05
C ALA A 74 9.81 -6.59 -5.14
N ASN A 75 9.11 -6.21 -6.21
CA ASN A 75 9.18 -6.95 -7.46
C ASN A 75 10.52 -6.61 -8.15
N PRO A 76 11.44 -7.59 -8.27
CA PRO A 76 12.79 -7.31 -8.72
C PRO A 76 12.89 -7.00 -10.23
N HIS A 77 11.80 -7.19 -10.97
CA HIS A 77 11.73 -6.93 -12.42
C HIS A 77 11.27 -5.50 -12.74
N VAL A 78 10.94 -4.70 -11.72
CA VAL A 78 10.60 -3.29 -11.92
C VAL A 78 11.85 -2.52 -12.34
N GLY A 79 11.78 -1.90 -13.52
CA GLY A 79 12.90 -1.16 -14.09
C GLY A 79 13.32 0.05 -13.26
N LEU A 80 14.59 0.39 -13.36
CA LEU A 80 15.21 1.49 -12.61
C LEU A 80 14.60 2.85 -12.94
N GLU A 81 14.01 3.01 -14.12
CA GLU A 81 13.30 4.21 -14.55
C GLU A 81 12.14 4.55 -13.60
N TYR A 82 11.42 3.54 -13.09
CA TYR A 82 10.34 3.75 -12.14
C TYR A 82 10.85 4.40 -10.84
N TYR A 83 11.96 3.90 -10.29
CA TYR A 83 12.53 4.41 -9.05
C TYR A 83 13.24 5.76 -9.20
N ARG A 84 13.60 6.14 -10.45
CA ARG A 84 14.22 7.44 -10.76
C ARG A 84 13.22 8.56 -10.99
N GLN A 85 11.93 8.25 -11.11
CA GLN A 85 10.90 9.29 -11.28
C GLN A 85 10.97 10.28 -10.11
N GLN A 86 11.02 11.57 -10.47
CA GLN A 86 11.02 12.63 -9.47
C GLN A 86 9.66 12.65 -8.76
N LYS A 87 9.71 12.74 -7.44
CA LYS A 87 8.53 12.78 -6.59
C LYS A 87 8.64 13.99 -5.67
N ASP A 88 7.65 14.88 -5.75
CA ASP A 88 7.57 16.10 -4.93
C ASP A 88 6.50 15.94 -3.86
N LEU A 89 6.84 15.15 -2.84
CA LEU A 89 5.93 14.87 -1.71
C LEU A 89 5.60 16.16 -0.92
N ASP A 90 6.55 17.09 -0.83
CA ASP A 90 6.35 18.33 -0.11
C ASP A 90 5.35 19.24 -0.84
N ALA A 91 5.43 19.32 -2.17
CA ALA A 91 4.43 20.02 -2.97
C ALA A 91 3.05 19.34 -2.86
N LEU A 92 2.98 18.00 -2.91
CA LEU A 92 1.72 17.27 -2.72
C LEU A 92 1.08 17.64 -1.38
N LYS A 93 1.84 17.58 -0.29
CA LYS A 93 1.31 17.86 1.05
C LYS A 93 0.85 19.31 1.19
N ARG A 94 1.66 20.28 0.77
CA ARG A 94 1.31 21.71 0.87
C ARG A 94 0.06 22.04 0.03
N GLN A 95 0.11 21.76 -1.27
CA GLN A 95 -0.99 22.09 -2.19
C GLN A 95 -2.25 21.25 -1.92
N GLY A 96 -2.07 20.00 -1.49
CA GLY A 96 -3.16 19.12 -1.11
C GLY A 96 -3.88 19.59 0.15
N GLN A 97 -3.14 20.09 1.14
CA GLN A 97 -3.75 20.71 2.32
C GLN A 97 -4.56 21.95 1.94
N ASP A 98 -4.04 22.81 1.06
CA ASP A 98 -4.77 23.98 0.56
C ASP A 98 -6.07 23.59 -0.19
N LEU A 99 -6.07 22.50 -0.95
CA LEU A 99 -7.27 21.94 -1.59
C LEU A 99 -8.31 21.51 -0.54
N LEU A 100 -7.85 20.76 0.46
CA LEU A 100 -8.69 20.23 1.53
C LEU A 100 -9.31 21.34 2.39
N ASP A 101 -8.56 22.40 2.68
CA ASP A 101 -9.05 23.53 3.48
C ASP A 101 -10.05 24.39 2.69
N ARG A 102 -9.79 24.69 1.41
CA ARG A 102 -10.79 25.34 0.54
C ARG A 102 -12.09 24.54 0.44
N TYR A 103 -11.99 23.21 0.40
CA TYR A 103 -13.18 22.36 0.40
C TYR A 103 -13.95 22.44 1.74
N ARG A 104 -13.23 22.49 2.87
CA ARG A 104 -13.86 22.67 4.20
C ARG A 104 -14.56 24.02 4.31
N GLU A 105 -13.98 25.09 3.81
CA GLU A 105 -14.58 26.44 3.82
C GLU A 105 -15.89 26.51 3.03
N ARG A 106 -16.03 25.70 1.97
CA ARG A 106 -17.28 25.59 1.20
C ARG A 106 -18.37 24.81 1.94
N LYS A 107 -18.03 24.06 2.99
CA LYS A 107 -18.99 23.26 3.74
C LYS A 107 -19.88 24.19 4.58
N PRO A 108 -21.21 24.14 4.43
CA PRO A 108 -22.09 24.94 5.26
C PRO A 108 -21.94 24.56 6.75
N PRO A 109 -22.21 25.49 7.68
CA PRO A 109 -22.17 25.18 9.11
C PRO A 109 -23.07 23.98 9.46
N GLY A 110 -22.53 23.02 10.21
CA GLY A 110 -23.23 21.81 10.68
C GLY A 110 -22.71 20.49 10.09
N ASN A 111 -23.40 19.39 10.41
CA ASN A 111 -23.02 18.03 9.99
C ASN A 111 -23.48 17.66 8.57
N ALA A 112 -23.94 18.63 7.77
CA ALA A 112 -24.37 18.38 6.40
C ALA A 112 -23.16 17.97 5.53
N SER A 113 -23.26 16.82 4.87
CA SER A 113 -22.30 16.42 3.84
C SER A 113 -22.45 17.32 2.62
N LEU A 114 -21.33 17.75 2.03
CA LEU A 114 -21.36 18.43 0.73
C LEU A 114 -21.97 17.52 -0.35
N PRO A 115 -22.58 18.10 -1.40
CA PRO A 115 -23.10 17.32 -2.52
C PRO A 115 -22.03 16.46 -3.18
N ARG A 116 -22.41 15.28 -3.70
CA ARG A 116 -21.47 14.31 -4.30
C ARG A 116 -20.62 14.89 -5.44
N HIS A 117 -21.16 15.84 -6.21
CA HIS A 117 -20.42 16.49 -7.29
C HIS A 117 -19.23 17.32 -6.78
N VAL A 118 -19.36 17.96 -5.62
CA VAL A 118 -18.26 18.73 -4.99
C VAL A 118 -17.18 17.77 -4.50
N SER A 119 -17.57 16.65 -3.87
CA SER A 119 -16.60 15.62 -3.46
C SER A 119 -15.90 15.00 -4.68
N ALA A 120 -16.61 14.80 -5.80
CA ALA A 120 -16.02 14.29 -7.03
C ALA A 120 -15.05 15.28 -7.69
N GLU A 121 -15.31 16.58 -7.58
CA GLU A 121 -14.38 17.64 -8.00
C GLU A 121 -13.10 17.58 -7.16
N LEU A 122 -13.21 17.48 -5.83
CA LEU A 122 -12.04 17.32 -4.95
C LEU A 122 -11.25 16.04 -5.24
N GLU A 123 -11.94 14.90 -5.45
CA GLU A 123 -11.31 13.63 -5.86
C GLU A 123 -10.48 13.83 -7.15
N LYS A 124 -11.01 14.60 -8.11
CA LYS A 124 -10.33 14.92 -9.37
C LYS A 124 -9.12 15.85 -9.16
N GLU A 125 -9.27 16.92 -8.39
CA GLU A 125 -8.17 17.88 -8.13
C GLU A 125 -7.01 17.19 -7.40
N ILE A 126 -7.29 16.33 -6.41
CA ILE A 126 -6.26 15.55 -5.72
C ILE A 126 -5.55 14.60 -6.70
N ALA A 127 -6.30 13.96 -7.61
CA ALA A 127 -5.71 13.07 -8.60
C ALA A 127 -4.81 13.81 -9.60
N GLU A 128 -5.21 15.00 -10.03
CA GLU A 128 -4.40 15.87 -10.91
C GLU A 128 -3.13 16.35 -10.19
N LEU A 129 -3.23 16.74 -8.91
CA LEU A 129 -2.08 17.12 -8.10
C LEU A 129 -1.12 15.94 -7.89
N ALA A 130 -1.64 14.74 -7.62
CA ALA A 130 -0.86 13.53 -7.48
C ALA A 130 -0.04 13.21 -8.75
N LYS A 131 -0.65 13.39 -9.94
CA LYS A 131 0.05 13.28 -11.22
C LYS A 131 1.13 14.34 -11.38
N ALA A 132 0.81 15.60 -11.10
CA ALA A 132 1.75 16.71 -11.25
C ALA A 132 2.97 16.59 -10.33
N THR A 133 2.82 15.94 -9.17
CA THR A 133 3.88 15.73 -8.17
C THR A 133 4.56 14.36 -8.26
N GLY A 134 4.12 13.48 -9.17
CA GLY A 134 4.67 12.13 -9.33
C GLY A 134 4.28 11.14 -8.23
N ILE A 135 3.32 11.48 -7.36
CA ILE A 135 2.84 10.63 -6.26
C ILE A 135 1.63 9.80 -6.74
N VAL A 136 1.88 8.98 -7.75
CA VAL A 136 0.82 8.22 -8.46
C VAL A 136 0.69 6.77 -8.01
N VAL A 137 1.48 6.32 -7.05
CA VAL A 137 1.40 4.94 -6.53
C VAL A 137 0.04 4.70 -5.86
N GLY A 138 -0.43 3.45 -5.92
CA GLY A 138 -1.52 3.00 -5.07
C GLY A 138 -1.40 1.51 -4.75
N LYS A 139 -2.35 1.01 -3.97
CA LYS A 139 -2.28 -0.33 -3.38
C LYS A 139 -3.64 -0.98 -3.19
N TRP A 140 -3.70 -2.26 -3.53
CA TRP A 140 -4.76 -3.18 -3.09
C TRP A 140 -4.49 -3.59 -1.64
N MET A 141 -5.52 -3.57 -0.80
CA MET A 141 -5.42 -3.91 0.63
C MET A 141 -6.16 -5.22 0.92
N LEU A 142 -5.43 -6.21 1.43
CA LEU A 142 -5.95 -7.48 1.91
C LEU A 142 -5.89 -7.52 3.44
N PHE A 143 -6.82 -8.26 4.03
CA PHE A 143 -6.95 -8.41 5.49
C PHE A 143 -7.16 -9.89 5.85
N PRO A 144 -6.18 -10.79 5.56
CA PRO A 144 -6.24 -12.17 6.05
C PRO A 144 -6.35 -12.19 7.58
N THR A 145 -6.94 -13.25 8.13
CA THR A 145 -6.90 -13.44 9.58
C THR A 145 -5.46 -13.65 10.06
N VAL A 146 -5.23 -13.52 11.36
CA VAL A 146 -3.93 -13.81 11.97
C VAL A 146 -3.42 -15.21 11.60
N GLU A 147 -4.31 -16.19 11.58
CA GLU A 147 -4.00 -17.59 11.26
C GLU A 147 -3.61 -17.75 9.78
N GLU A 148 -4.25 -17.00 8.89
CA GLU A 148 -4.03 -17.04 7.44
C GLU A 148 -2.87 -16.13 6.98
N ALA A 149 -2.37 -15.25 7.85
CA ALA A 149 -1.43 -14.19 7.49
C ALA A 149 -0.12 -14.73 6.92
N ASN A 150 0.46 -15.78 7.53
CA ASN A 150 1.72 -16.36 7.07
C ASN A 150 1.59 -17.00 5.68
N GLU A 151 0.51 -17.76 5.44
CA GLU A 151 0.25 -18.40 4.14
C GLU A 151 -0.04 -17.35 3.06
N THR A 152 -0.93 -16.39 3.35
CA THR A 152 -1.29 -15.31 2.43
C THR A 152 -0.06 -14.49 2.06
N TRP A 153 0.79 -14.15 3.04
CA TRP A 153 2.02 -13.41 2.79
C TRP A 153 3.02 -14.20 1.96
N SER A 154 3.19 -15.49 2.21
CA SER A 154 4.07 -16.36 1.41
C SER A 154 3.68 -16.38 -0.07
N LEU A 155 2.39 -16.53 -0.34
CA LEU A 155 1.83 -16.52 -1.69
C LEU A 155 2.00 -15.15 -2.37
N VAL A 156 1.70 -14.06 -1.67
CA VAL A 156 1.90 -12.68 -2.19
C VAL A 156 3.38 -12.39 -2.45
N ALA A 157 4.27 -12.79 -1.55
CA ALA A 157 5.71 -12.61 -1.68
C ALA A 157 6.25 -13.34 -2.92
N ASN A 158 5.89 -14.61 -3.08
CA ASN A 158 6.24 -15.41 -4.24
C ASN A 158 5.71 -14.81 -5.54
N ALA A 159 4.44 -14.41 -5.59
CA ALA A 159 3.84 -13.82 -6.78
C ALA A 159 4.47 -12.45 -7.13
N THR A 160 4.89 -11.68 -6.13
CA THR A 160 5.59 -10.40 -6.32
C THR A 160 6.98 -10.59 -6.92
N VAL A 161 7.77 -11.55 -6.40
CA VAL A 161 9.12 -11.83 -6.91
C VAL A 161 9.09 -12.41 -8.32
N ASN A 162 8.07 -13.21 -8.64
CA ASN A 162 7.88 -13.81 -9.96
C ASN A 162 7.15 -12.89 -10.96
N ASN A 163 7.11 -11.57 -10.70
CA ASN A 163 6.53 -10.56 -11.61
C ASN A 163 5.05 -10.78 -11.97
N ARG A 164 4.28 -11.46 -11.12
CA ARG A 164 2.83 -11.68 -11.33
C ARG A 164 2.00 -10.54 -10.75
N LEU A 165 2.42 -9.98 -9.62
CA LEU A 165 1.80 -8.81 -8.99
C LEU A 165 2.45 -7.50 -9.46
N GLY A 166 2.17 -6.38 -8.78
CA GLY A 166 2.67 -5.06 -9.18
C GLY A 166 4.10 -4.78 -8.70
N THR A 167 4.36 -3.57 -8.21
CA THR A 167 5.74 -3.10 -7.98
C THR A 167 6.38 -3.61 -6.69
N GLY A 168 5.57 -4.10 -5.76
CA GLY A 168 6.01 -4.61 -4.47
C GLY A 168 4.81 -4.93 -3.58
N ALA A 169 5.10 -5.43 -2.39
CA ALA A 169 4.11 -5.66 -1.36
C ALA A 169 4.68 -5.40 0.04
N LYS A 170 3.79 -5.19 1.01
CA LYS A 170 4.14 -5.15 2.43
C LYS A 170 3.09 -5.81 3.29
N ILE A 171 3.49 -6.32 4.44
CA ILE A 171 2.60 -6.86 5.48
C ILE A 171 2.88 -6.17 6.82
N ALA A 172 1.84 -5.83 7.55
CA ALA A 172 1.94 -5.36 8.93
C ALA A 172 2.26 -6.54 9.85
N THR A 173 3.19 -6.35 10.79
CA THR A 173 3.56 -7.40 11.77
C THR A 173 2.58 -7.46 12.94
N ALA A 174 1.88 -6.37 13.22
CA ALA A 174 0.81 -6.27 14.20
C ALA A 174 -0.51 -5.81 13.56
N GLY A 175 -1.61 -5.90 14.32
CA GLY A 175 -2.86 -5.21 13.97
C GLY A 175 -2.75 -3.70 14.22
N GLU A 176 -3.73 -2.92 13.73
CA GLU A 176 -3.78 -1.47 14.00
C GLU A 176 -4.23 -1.18 15.43
N GLU A 177 -5.12 -2.03 15.97
CA GLU A 177 -5.63 -1.95 17.33
C GLU A 177 -5.39 -3.25 18.13
N GLU A 178 -5.37 -3.13 19.46
CA GLU A 178 -5.29 -4.29 20.34
C GLU A 178 -6.52 -5.19 20.14
N GLY A 179 -6.28 -6.48 19.88
CA GLY A 179 -7.33 -7.46 19.60
C GLY A 179 -7.72 -7.58 18.12
N ASP A 180 -7.06 -6.84 17.22
CA ASP A 180 -7.23 -7.02 15.78
C ASP A 180 -6.89 -8.45 15.34
N ARG A 181 -7.88 -9.09 14.71
CA ARG A 181 -7.82 -10.47 14.27
C ARG A 181 -7.31 -10.64 12.84
N CYS A 182 -6.86 -9.56 12.21
CA CYS A 182 -6.38 -9.56 10.83
C CYS A 182 -5.00 -8.90 10.73
N ARG A 183 -4.32 -9.10 9.61
CA ARG A 183 -3.09 -8.37 9.24
C ARG A 183 -3.28 -7.67 7.91
N LEU A 184 -2.87 -6.40 7.83
CA LEU A 184 -2.92 -5.65 6.58
C LEU A 184 -1.78 -6.10 5.66
N ILE A 185 -2.14 -6.60 4.48
CA ILE A 185 -1.21 -6.77 3.35
C ILE A 185 -1.56 -5.74 2.27
N CYS A 186 -0.56 -5.01 1.80
CA CYS A 186 -0.70 -4.09 0.67
C CYS A 186 0.06 -4.63 -0.54
N VAL A 187 -0.59 -4.68 -1.70
CA VAL A 187 0.03 -4.99 -3.00
C VAL A 187 0.01 -3.75 -3.87
N TYR A 188 1.18 -3.25 -4.22
CA TYR A 188 1.36 -1.97 -4.89
C TYR A 188 1.25 -2.08 -6.40
N THR A 189 0.71 -1.04 -7.04
CA THR A 189 0.75 -0.86 -8.49
C THR A 189 1.52 0.42 -8.82
N ARG A 190 1.90 0.57 -10.09
CA ARG A 190 2.79 1.66 -10.51
C ARG A 190 2.09 3.02 -10.47
N ASP A 191 0.88 3.10 -11.01
CA ASP A 191 0.10 4.31 -11.21
C ASP A 191 -1.38 4.01 -10.98
N PHE A 192 -2.02 4.66 -10.01
CA PHE A 192 -3.42 4.42 -9.69
C PHE A 192 -4.40 4.86 -10.81
N THR A 193 -3.91 5.60 -11.80
CA THR A 193 -4.67 6.12 -12.92
C THR A 193 -4.56 5.22 -14.14
N ASP A 194 -3.58 4.33 -14.17
CA ASP A 194 -3.47 3.20 -15.08
C ASP A 194 -4.43 2.09 -14.63
N LYS A 195 -5.68 2.17 -15.11
CA LYS A 195 -6.72 1.21 -14.74
C LYS A 195 -6.39 -0.20 -15.20
N ASP A 196 -5.65 -0.36 -16.29
CA ASP A 196 -5.29 -1.66 -16.84
C ASP A 196 -4.29 -2.36 -15.93
N ASP A 197 -3.26 -1.67 -15.41
CA ASP A 197 -2.35 -2.26 -14.41
C ASP A 197 -3.06 -2.56 -13.08
N VAL A 198 -3.93 -1.64 -12.63
CA VAL A 198 -4.72 -1.84 -11.40
C VAL A 198 -5.62 -3.08 -11.52
N GLU A 199 -6.30 -3.25 -12.65
CA GLU A 199 -7.15 -4.40 -12.94
C GLU A 199 -6.34 -5.68 -13.13
N ARG A 200 -5.21 -5.63 -13.85
CA ARG A 200 -4.30 -6.77 -14.04
C ARG A 200 -3.87 -7.36 -12.70
N VAL A 201 -3.45 -6.51 -11.75
CA VAL A 201 -3.07 -6.96 -10.40
C VAL A 201 -4.27 -7.51 -9.64
N LEU A 202 -5.45 -6.90 -9.75
CA LEU A 202 -6.67 -7.41 -9.13
C LEU A 202 -7.05 -8.80 -9.65
N LEU A 203 -7.02 -9.01 -10.97
CA LEU A 203 -7.34 -10.29 -11.60
C LEU A 203 -6.37 -11.38 -11.15
N GLU A 204 -5.10 -11.04 -10.94
CA GLU A 204 -4.14 -11.98 -10.38
C GLU A 204 -4.47 -12.35 -8.92
N LEU A 205 -4.86 -11.38 -8.09
CA LEU A 205 -5.34 -11.64 -6.73
C LEU A 205 -6.62 -12.51 -6.71
N VAL A 206 -7.51 -12.36 -7.70
CA VAL A 206 -8.67 -13.25 -7.90
C VAL A 206 -8.22 -14.66 -8.25
N ARG A 207 -7.29 -14.84 -9.21
CA ARG A 207 -6.75 -16.15 -9.59
C ARG A 207 -6.07 -16.87 -8.44
N MET A 208 -5.44 -16.11 -7.55
CA MET A 208 -4.80 -16.63 -6.33
C MET A 208 -5.82 -17.00 -5.23
N GLY A 209 -7.11 -16.72 -5.41
CA GLY A 209 -8.17 -17.06 -4.46
C GLY A 209 -8.36 -16.05 -3.33
N PHE A 210 -7.68 -14.90 -3.36
CA PHE A 210 -7.79 -13.88 -2.30
C PHE A 210 -9.00 -12.97 -2.44
N VAL A 211 -9.61 -12.95 -3.61
CA VAL A 211 -10.76 -12.11 -3.92
C VAL A 211 -11.81 -13.00 -4.59
N PRO A 212 -13.08 -12.96 -4.13
CA PRO A 212 -14.15 -13.67 -4.82
C PRO A 212 -14.25 -13.24 -6.29
N ALA A 213 -14.34 -14.21 -7.19
CA ALA A 213 -14.47 -13.94 -8.63
C ALA A 213 -15.82 -13.31 -9.02
N GLU A 214 -16.85 -13.45 -8.18
CA GLU A 214 -18.21 -12.98 -8.44
C GLU A 214 -18.68 -11.93 -7.43
N LYS A 215 -19.50 -10.98 -7.90
CA LYS A 215 -20.21 -10.02 -7.06
C LYS A 215 -21.21 -10.75 -6.16
N GLY A 216 -20.96 -10.75 -4.86
CA GLY A 216 -21.90 -11.32 -3.89
C GLY A 216 -21.62 -12.77 -3.53
N GLY A 217 -20.36 -13.21 -3.65
CA GLY A 217 -19.89 -14.42 -2.95
C GLY A 217 -20.50 -14.49 -1.55
N SER A 218 -21.07 -15.66 -1.22
CA SER A 218 -21.77 -15.91 0.06
C SER A 218 -21.05 -15.24 1.22
N LYS A 219 -21.75 -14.81 2.29
CA LYS A 219 -21.14 -14.23 3.51
C LYS A 219 -19.96 -15.07 4.07
N SER A 220 -19.86 -16.34 3.65
CA SER A 220 -18.79 -17.31 3.93
C SER A 220 -17.53 -17.22 3.03
N LYS A 221 -17.56 -16.56 1.86
CA LYS A 221 -16.45 -16.50 0.87
C LYS A 221 -15.63 -15.19 0.92
N GLY A 222 -15.77 -14.40 1.99
CA GLY A 222 -14.93 -13.21 2.22
C GLY A 222 -15.46 -11.93 1.56
N LYS A 223 -15.09 -10.78 2.15
CA LYS A 223 -15.44 -9.44 1.64
C LYS A 223 -14.47 -9.06 0.51
N GLY A 224 -14.97 -8.40 -0.53
CA GLY A 224 -14.10 -7.85 -1.58
C GLY A 224 -13.10 -6.83 -1.04
N ILE A 225 -11.94 -6.73 -1.70
CA ILE A 225 -10.84 -5.82 -1.33
C ILE A 225 -11.03 -4.39 -1.88
N ARG A 226 -10.29 -3.44 -1.29
CA ARG A 226 -10.31 -2.01 -1.64
C ARG A 226 -8.94 -1.53 -2.12
N TYR A 227 -8.95 -0.51 -2.98
CA TYR A 227 -7.76 0.11 -3.53
C TYR A 227 -7.63 1.56 -3.05
N LYS A 228 -6.48 1.92 -2.47
CA LYS A 228 -6.17 3.28 -1.99
C LYS A 228 -4.96 3.83 -2.75
N CYS A 229 -5.03 5.09 -3.19
CA CYS A 229 -3.87 5.80 -3.72
C CYS A 229 -3.02 6.36 -2.57
N ASP A 230 -1.71 6.47 -2.79
CA ASP A 230 -0.77 6.94 -1.77
C ASP A 230 -0.96 8.43 -1.49
N ALA A 231 -1.42 9.20 -2.48
CA ALA A 231 -1.80 10.59 -2.28
C ALA A 231 -2.81 10.77 -1.13
N TYR A 232 -3.82 9.90 -1.01
CA TYR A 232 -4.76 9.92 0.12
C TYR A 232 -4.10 9.56 1.44
N THR A 233 -3.11 8.69 1.45
CA THR A 233 -2.33 8.39 2.66
C THR A 233 -1.50 9.60 3.09
N HIS A 234 -0.85 10.29 2.16
CA HIS A 234 -0.04 11.48 2.46
C HIS A 234 -0.84 12.72 2.86
N LEU A 235 -2.12 12.76 2.48
CA LEU A 235 -3.07 13.83 2.81
C LEU A 235 -4.03 13.44 3.96
N ASP A 236 -3.72 12.38 4.70
CA ASP A 236 -4.49 11.89 5.84
C ASP A 236 -5.99 11.64 5.56
N VAL A 237 -6.31 11.22 4.34
CA VAL A 237 -7.66 10.84 3.93
C VAL A 237 -7.90 9.38 4.35
N TYR A 238 -8.41 9.21 5.57
CA TYR A 238 -8.81 7.92 6.16
C TYR A 238 -10.33 7.79 6.33
N ALA A 239 -10.80 6.65 6.83
CA ALA A 239 -12.21 6.47 7.16
C ALA A 239 -12.64 7.54 8.19
N GLY A 240 -13.84 8.09 8.02
CA GLY A 240 -14.33 9.15 8.91
C GLY A 240 -13.70 10.54 8.69
N ASN A 241 -12.94 10.75 7.62
CA ASN A 241 -12.40 12.09 7.31
C ASN A 241 -13.51 13.15 7.21
N GLY A 242 -13.18 14.39 7.59
CA GLY A 242 -14.12 15.51 7.62
C GLY A 242 -14.62 15.99 6.26
N TYR A 243 -14.04 15.47 5.17
CA TYR A 243 -14.32 15.87 3.78
C TYR A 243 -15.43 15.05 3.11
N GLY A 244 -15.83 13.91 3.72
CA GLY A 244 -16.79 12.98 3.11
C GLY A 244 -16.20 12.21 1.92
N LEU A 245 -14.87 12.23 1.76
CA LEU A 245 -14.17 11.44 0.76
C LEU A 245 -14.18 9.97 1.15
N ARG A 246 -14.28 9.09 0.16
CA ARG A 246 -14.02 7.66 0.39
C ARG A 246 -12.50 7.47 0.44
N PRO A 247 -11.93 6.79 1.44
CA PRO A 247 -10.48 6.58 1.54
C PRO A 247 -9.93 5.57 0.52
N SER A 248 -10.76 5.10 -0.40
CA SER A 248 -10.39 4.21 -1.50
C SER A 248 -11.07 4.66 -2.78
N ILE A 249 -10.31 4.62 -3.86
CA ILE A 249 -10.71 5.10 -5.19
C ILE A 249 -11.30 3.99 -6.05
N TYR A 250 -10.96 2.72 -5.77
CA TYR A 250 -11.58 1.56 -6.41
C TYR A 250 -11.95 0.49 -5.37
N SER A 251 -12.82 -0.42 -5.79
CA SER A 251 -13.07 -1.69 -5.10
C SER A 251 -13.06 -2.83 -6.10
N SER A 252 -12.68 -4.03 -5.63
CA SER A 252 -12.76 -5.26 -6.43
C SER A 252 -14.17 -5.45 -7.00
N ALA A 253 -15.20 -5.24 -6.18
CA ALA A 253 -16.59 -5.30 -6.62
C ALA A 253 -16.92 -4.28 -7.73
N GLN A 254 -16.31 -3.10 -7.77
CA GLN A 254 -16.57 -2.15 -8.87
C GLN A 254 -15.84 -2.51 -10.16
N MET A 255 -14.64 -3.06 -10.05
CA MET A 255 -13.77 -3.35 -11.20
C MET A 255 -14.03 -4.71 -11.85
N LEU A 256 -14.48 -5.70 -11.08
CA LEU A 256 -14.78 -7.02 -11.64
C LEU A 256 -16.09 -7.01 -12.45
N PRO A 257 -16.12 -7.69 -13.61
CA PRO A 257 -17.31 -7.79 -14.45
C PRO A 257 -18.46 -8.47 -13.69
N TYR A 258 -19.68 -8.18 -14.13
CA TYR A 258 -20.84 -8.99 -13.76
C TYR A 258 -20.77 -10.28 -14.58
N HIS A 259 -20.59 -11.41 -13.92
CA HIS A 259 -20.90 -12.72 -14.50
C HIS A 259 -22.11 -13.28 -13.76
#